data_AF-A0A7W5TQ20-F1
#
_entry.id   AF-A0A7W5TQ20-F1
#
_cell.length_a   1.000
_cell.length_b   1.000
_cell.length_c   1.000
_cell.angle_alpha   90.00
_cell.angle_beta   90.00
_cell.angle_gamma   90.00
#
_symmetry.space_group_name_H-M   'P 1'
#
loop_
_entity.id
_entity.type
_entity.pdbx_description
1 polymer ?
#
loop_
_entity_poly.entity_id
_entity_poly.type
_entity_poly.pdbx_seq_one_letter_code
_entity_poly.pdbx_strand_id
1 'polypeptide(L)'
;MAENRLFLALSLAWVVALTGCGSARGEPDRVETFPVDGGECTAQWWLEPLVQDVSGEASAAAERALRESTVSATDIAEWEETLLNAQSRHQEIPAKKLEGYAYIETVREKVRSGLDEAGFPDAPTRIIETYADLECS
;
A
#
# COMPACT_ATOMS: atom_id res chain seq x y z
N MET A 1 -16.23 -66.93 24.52
CA MET A 1 -16.77 -65.73 25.18
C MET A 1 -16.06 -64.56 24.53
N ALA A 2 -16.62 -63.96 23.46
CA ALA A 2 -17.67 -62.94 23.47
C ALA A 2 -17.21 -61.74 24.33
N GLU A 3 -17.11 -60.47 23.90
CA GLU A 3 -17.86 -59.67 22.92
C GLU A 3 -16.96 -58.48 22.48
N ASN A 4 -16.70 -58.27 21.19
CA ASN A 4 -17.27 -57.21 20.35
C ASN A 4 -17.70 -55.91 21.06
N ARG A 5 -16.98 -54.80 20.84
CA ARG A 5 -17.57 -53.44 20.76
C ARG A 5 -16.67 -52.46 20.00
N LEU A 6 -16.97 -52.40 18.71
CA LEU A 6 -16.77 -51.31 17.77
C LEU A 6 -17.01 -49.94 18.41
N PHE A 7 -16.03 -49.03 18.36
CA PHE A 7 -16.29 -47.59 18.34
C PHE A 7 -15.32 -46.93 17.35
N LEU A 8 -15.78 -46.84 16.10
CA LEU A 8 -15.28 -45.85 15.16
C LEU A 8 -15.57 -44.46 15.73
N ALA A 9 -14.53 -43.70 16.07
CA ALA A 9 -14.63 -42.26 16.17
C ALA A 9 -13.96 -41.67 14.93
N LEU A 10 -14.74 -41.57 13.85
CA LEU A 10 -14.50 -40.62 12.77
C LEU A 10 -14.76 -39.22 13.35
N SER A 11 -13.75 -38.38 13.41
CA SER A 11 -13.96 -36.93 13.42
C SER A 11 -12.95 -36.29 12.49
N LEU A 12 -13.44 -36.06 11.26
CA LEU A 12 -12.87 -35.15 10.27
C LEU A 12 -12.56 -33.81 10.95
N ALA A 13 -11.30 -33.39 10.89
CA ALA A 13 -10.92 -31.98 10.99
C ALA A 13 -10.24 -31.59 9.67
N TRP A 14 -11.06 -31.42 8.63
CA TRP A 14 -10.69 -30.70 7.43
C TRP A 14 -11.43 -29.36 7.44
N VAL A 15 -10.76 -28.37 6.83
CA VAL A 15 -11.22 -27.02 6.51
C VAL A 15 -11.04 -26.00 7.64
N VAL A 16 -9.81 -25.51 7.80
CA VAL A 16 -9.64 -24.09 8.12
C VAL A 16 -9.88 -23.34 6.82
N ALA A 17 -10.93 -22.54 6.83
CA ALA A 17 -11.47 -21.83 5.69
C ALA A 17 -10.47 -20.82 5.14
N LEU A 18 -10.12 -20.95 3.85
CA LEU A 18 -9.64 -19.86 3.02
C LEU A 18 -10.82 -18.90 2.79
N THR A 19 -11.07 -18.02 3.75
CA THR A 19 -11.92 -16.84 3.56
C THR A 19 -11.07 -15.60 3.69
N GLY A 20 -10.09 -15.46 2.78
CA GLY A 20 -9.55 -14.17 2.43
C GLY A 20 -10.40 -13.60 1.31
N CYS A 21 -11.25 -12.63 1.59
CA CYS A 21 -11.73 -11.72 0.55
C CYS A 21 -10.50 -10.91 0.16
N GLY A 22 -9.71 -11.45 -0.78
CA GLY A 22 -8.35 -10.99 -1.03
C GLY A 22 -8.37 -9.59 -1.64
N SER A 23 -7.69 -8.65 -0.98
CA SER A 23 -7.13 -7.49 -1.66
C SER A 23 -6.35 -8.03 -2.86
N ALA A 24 -6.66 -7.55 -4.07
CA ALA A 24 -6.10 -8.09 -5.31
C ALA A 24 -4.55 -8.02 -5.38
N ARG A 25 -3.91 -7.32 -4.44
CA ARG A 25 -2.47 -7.04 -4.37
C ARG A 25 -1.71 -7.82 -3.28
N GLY A 26 -2.33 -8.82 -2.64
CA GLY A 26 -1.66 -9.54 -1.53
C GLY A 26 -1.50 -8.68 -0.28
N GLU A 27 -0.55 -9.04 0.59
CA GLU A 27 -0.24 -8.30 1.81
C GLU A 27 0.48 -6.97 1.48
N PRO A 28 0.12 -5.83 2.09
CA PRO A 28 0.79 -4.56 1.87
C PRO A 28 2.24 -4.57 2.40
N ASP A 29 3.14 -3.90 1.67
CA ASP A 29 4.55 -3.72 2.04
C ASP A 29 4.72 -2.73 3.20
N ARG A 30 3.81 -1.76 3.32
CA ARG A 30 3.71 -0.83 4.45
C ARG A 30 2.25 -0.58 4.77
N VAL A 31 1.94 -0.54 6.06
CA VAL A 31 0.66 -0.06 6.60
C VAL A 31 0.98 1.00 7.63
N GLU A 32 0.27 2.12 7.57
CA GLU A 32 0.46 3.21 8.52
C GLU A 32 -0.85 3.91 8.81
N THR A 33 -0.99 4.31 10.07
CA THR A 33 -2.10 5.10 10.56
C THR A 33 -1.57 6.45 11.02
N PHE A 34 -2.18 7.53 10.53
CA PHE A 34 -1.72 8.90 10.78
C PHE A 34 -2.89 9.86 11.03
N PRO A 35 -2.69 10.88 11.87
CA PRO A 35 -3.71 11.88 12.14
C PRO A 35 -3.91 12.79 10.93
N VAL A 36 -5.14 13.24 10.73
CA VAL A 36 -5.52 14.30 9.77
C VAL A 36 -6.50 15.27 10.44
N ASP A 37 -6.79 16.40 9.83
CA ASP A 37 -7.80 17.30 10.35
C ASP A 37 -9.18 16.60 10.43
N GLY A 38 -9.77 16.61 11.62
CA GLY A 38 -11.07 15.99 11.89
C GLY A 38 -11.08 14.48 12.07
N GLY A 39 -9.92 13.78 12.07
CA GLY A 39 -9.90 12.33 12.27
C GLY A 39 -8.54 11.66 12.11
N GLU A 40 -8.58 10.44 11.60
CA GLU A 40 -7.44 9.58 11.36
C GLU A 40 -7.62 8.93 9.98
N CYS A 41 -6.50 8.72 9.28
CA CYS A 41 -6.46 7.88 8.10
C CYS A 41 -5.51 6.70 8.32
N THR A 42 -5.86 5.57 7.72
CA THR A 42 -4.98 4.41 7.55
C THR A 42 -4.71 4.22 6.06
N ALA A 43 -3.43 4.18 5.71
CA ALA A 43 -2.97 3.91 4.36
C ALA A 43 -2.19 2.60 4.30
N GLN A 44 -2.29 1.96 3.13
CA GLN A 44 -1.60 0.71 2.81
C GLN A 44 -0.90 0.90 1.47
N TRP A 45 0.34 0.44 1.35
CA TRP A 45 1.14 0.56 0.12
C TRP A 45 1.64 -0.79 -0.38
N TRP A 46 1.74 -0.91 -1.71
CA TRP A 46 2.31 -2.06 -2.41
C TRP A 46 3.31 -1.60 -3.47
N LEU A 47 4.46 -2.25 -3.55
CA LEU A 47 5.46 -2.10 -4.58
C LEU A 47 5.24 -3.14 -5.67
N GLU A 48 4.79 -2.70 -6.84
CA GLU A 48 4.48 -3.60 -7.96
C GLU A 48 5.50 -3.45 -9.09
N PRO A 49 6.19 -4.53 -9.49
CA PRO A 49 7.00 -4.56 -10.71
C PRO A 49 6.17 -4.24 -11.97
N LEU A 50 6.65 -3.30 -12.79
CA LEU A 50 6.03 -2.98 -14.10
C LEU A 50 6.70 -3.70 -15.28
N VAL A 51 7.81 -4.38 -15.03
CA VAL A 51 8.56 -5.16 -16.01
C VAL A 51 8.84 -6.56 -15.44
N GLN A 52 9.06 -7.54 -16.32
CA GLN A 52 9.26 -8.93 -15.89
C GLN A 52 10.52 -9.11 -15.03
N ASP A 53 11.60 -8.42 -15.37
CA ASP A 53 12.90 -8.54 -14.72
C ASP A 53 13.28 -7.21 -14.06
N VAL A 54 12.73 -6.94 -12.88
CA VAL A 54 13.20 -5.85 -12.00
C VAL A 54 14.47 -6.32 -11.29
N SER A 55 15.52 -5.50 -11.31
CA SER A 55 16.77 -5.86 -10.63
C SER A 55 16.55 -5.94 -9.10
N GLY A 56 17.33 -6.80 -8.44
CA GLY A 56 17.31 -6.88 -6.97
C GLY A 56 17.71 -5.55 -6.30
N GLU A 57 18.57 -4.76 -6.96
CA GLU A 57 18.97 -3.43 -6.48
C GLU A 57 17.82 -2.43 -6.53
N ALA A 58 17.05 -2.40 -7.62
CA ALA A 58 15.87 -1.55 -7.74
C ALA A 58 14.80 -1.93 -6.70
N SER A 59 14.54 -3.23 -6.53
CA SER A 59 13.58 -3.72 -5.54
C SER A 59 13.99 -3.30 -4.12
N ALA A 60 15.25 -3.54 -3.75
CA ALA A 60 15.78 -3.15 -2.44
C ALA A 60 15.78 -1.62 -2.22
N ALA A 61 16.01 -0.84 -3.28
CA ALA A 61 15.93 0.62 -3.21
C ALA A 61 14.48 1.09 -2.95
N ALA A 62 13.51 0.55 -3.67
CA ALA A 62 12.09 0.87 -3.47
C ALA A 62 11.61 0.46 -2.08
N GLU A 63 11.91 -0.76 -1.62
CA GLU A 63 11.57 -1.24 -0.28
C GLU A 63 12.16 -0.36 0.82
N ARG A 64 13.43 0.03 0.66
CA ARG A 64 14.09 0.94 1.60
C ARG A 64 13.41 2.31 1.60
N ALA A 65 13.20 2.91 0.43
CA ALA A 65 12.57 4.21 0.31
C ALA A 65 11.14 4.19 0.87
N LEU A 66 10.37 3.12 0.61
CA LEU A 66 9.02 2.97 1.15
C LEU A 66 9.04 2.81 2.66
N ARG A 67 9.95 2.01 3.23
CA ARG A 67 10.03 1.79 4.68
C ARG A 67 10.53 3.02 5.45
N GLU A 68 11.42 3.79 4.86
CA GLU A 68 12.12 4.91 5.51
C GLU A 68 11.49 6.27 5.22
N SER A 69 10.49 6.34 4.32
CA SER A 69 9.82 7.60 4.02
C SER A 69 9.12 8.18 5.24
N THR A 70 9.36 9.46 5.46
CA THR A 70 8.71 10.29 6.46
C THR A 70 7.95 11.40 5.77
N VAL A 71 6.77 11.74 6.28
CA VAL A 71 5.94 12.83 5.76
C VAL A 71 5.98 14.01 6.72
N SER A 72 6.36 15.18 6.22
CA SER A 72 6.30 16.43 6.97
C SER A 72 5.07 17.25 6.63
N ALA A 73 4.72 18.21 7.49
CA ALA A 73 3.62 19.15 7.23
C ALA A 73 3.86 19.99 5.95
N THR A 74 5.12 20.26 5.60
CA THR A 74 5.46 20.97 4.36
C THR A 74 5.19 20.09 3.14
N ASP A 75 5.59 18.80 3.17
CA ASP A 75 5.30 17.88 2.05
C ASP A 75 3.79 17.75 1.82
N ILE A 76 3.01 17.67 2.90
CA ILE A 76 1.54 17.61 2.84
C ILE A 76 1.01 18.86 2.14
N ALA A 77 1.37 20.06 2.60
CA ALA A 77 0.86 21.31 2.04
C ALA A 77 1.17 21.46 0.54
N GLU A 78 2.38 21.08 0.11
CA GLU A 78 2.79 21.11 -1.30
C GLU A 78 1.97 20.13 -2.16
N TRP A 79 1.70 18.93 -1.64
CA TRP A 79 0.86 17.96 -2.33
C TRP A 79 -0.62 18.34 -2.31
N GLU A 80 -1.15 18.95 -1.25
CA GLU A 80 -2.53 19.46 -1.24
C GLU A 80 -2.72 20.52 -2.34
N GLU A 81 -1.79 21.46 -2.47
CA GLU A 81 -1.83 22.46 -3.54
C GLU A 81 -1.79 21.80 -4.92
N THR A 82 -0.88 20.84 -5.11
CA THR A 82 -0.75 20.10 -6.37
C THR A 82 -2.03 19.35 -6.72
N LEU A 83 -2.62 18.66 -5.73
CA LEU A 83 -3.87 17.91 -5.90
C LEU A 83 -5.01 18.84 -6.24
N LEU A 84 -5.19 19.95 -5.50
CA LEU A 84 -6.22 20.96 -5.77
C LEU A 84 -6.09 21.54 -7.20
N ASN A 85 -4.87 21.83 -7.63
CA ASN A 85 -4.60 22.35 -8.98
C ASN A 85 -4.84 21.32 -10.09
N ALA A 86 -4.69 20.03 -9.78
CA ALA A 86 -4.95 18.93 -10.71
C ALA A 86 -6.43 18.55 -10.81
N GLN A 87 -7.30 19.01 -9.89
CA GLN A 87 -8.72 18.67 -9.93
C GLN A 87 -9.40 19.22 -11.19
N SER A 88 -10.20 18.36 -11.82
CA SER A 88 -11.15 18.76 -12.86
C SER A 88 -12.56 18.73 -12.28
N ARG A 89 -13.52 19.42 -12.91
CA ARG A 89 -14.93 19.47 -12.44
C ARG A 89 -15.60 18.10 -12.29
N HIS A 90 -15.00 17.02 -12.80
CA HIS A 90 -15.55 15.67 -12.77
C HIS A 90 -14.84 14.75 -11.77
N GLN A 91 -13.78 15.23 -11.10
CA GLN A 91 -12.97 14.47 -10.16
C GLN A 91 -12.54 15.37 -9.00
N GLU A 92 -13.53 15.78 -8.20
CA GLU A 92 -13.26 16.55 -6.98
C GLU A 92 -12.88 15.62 -5.82
N ILE A 93 -11.81 15.96 -5.12
CA ILE A 93 -11.39 15.26 -3.91
C ILE A 93 -12.18 15.84 -2.75
N PRO A 94 -12.92 15.02 -1.97
CA PRO A 94 -13.61 15.51 -0.79
C PRO A 94 -12.62 16.16 0.19
N ALA A 95 -12.93 17.36 0.68
CA ALA A 95 -12.04 18.12 1.56
C ALA A 95 -11.49 17.29 2.74
N LYS A 96 -12.36 16.48 3.38
CA LYS A 96 -12.00 15.59 4.49
C LYS A 96 -11.01 14.45 4.15
N LYS A 97 -10.69 14.26 2.87
CA LYS A 97 -9.72 13.26 2.40
C LYS A 97 -8.48 13.88 1.77
N LEU A 98 -8.47 15.20 1.55
CA LEU A 98 -7.40 15.87 0.82
C LEU A 98 -6.05 15.65 1.49
N GLU A 99 -5.96 15.87 2.79
CA GLU A 99 -4.75 15.66 3.58
C GLU A 99 -4.24 14.21 3.50
N GLY A 100 -5.15 13.24 3.61
CA GLY A 100 -4.79 11.82 3.48
C GLY A 100 -4.30 11.43 2.08
N TYR A 101 -4.85 12.03 1.02
CA TYR A 101 -4.33 11.85 -0.33
C TYR A 101 -2.96 12.52 -0.50
N ALA A 102 -2.77 13.72 0.04
CA ALA A 102 -1.48 14.40 0.01
C ALA A 102 -0.39 13.61 0.73
N TYR A 103 -0.74 12.98 1.86
CA TYR A 103 0.14 12.06 2.58
C TYR A 103 0.57 10.88 1.70
N ILE A 104 -0.37 10.22 1.02
CA ILE A 104 -0.05 9.11 0.10
C ILE A 104 0.86 9.55 -1.03
N GLU A 105 0.56 10.67 -1.67
CA GLU A 105 1.37 11.15 -2.79
C GLU A 105 2.77 11.56 -2.35
N THR A 106 2.92 12.09 -1.14
CA THR A 106 4.24 12.32 -0.53
C THR A 106 5.02 11.01 -0.46
N VAL A 107 4.44 9.95 0.11
CA VAL A 107 5.13 8.65 0.21
C VAL A 107 5.51 8.11 -1.17
N ARG A 108 4.60 8.17 -2.15
CA ARG A 108 4.87 7.75 -3.54
C ARG A 108 6.00 8.55 -4.17
N GLU A 109 6.07 9.86 -3.93
CA GLU A 109 7.17 10.70 -4.38
C GLU A 109 8.50 10.30 -3.73
N LYS A 110 8.53 10.06 -2.41
CA LYS A 110 9.76 9.62 -1.74
C LYS A 110 10.27 8.28 -2.28
N VAL A 111 9.36 7.34 -2.63
CA VAL A 111 9.76 6.08 -3.28
C VAL A 111 10.36 6.35 -4.66
N ARG A 112 9.73 7.20 -5.48
CA ARG A 112 10.26 7.60 -6.80
C ARG A 112 11.62 8.30 -6.68
N SER A 113 11.81 9.17 -5.69
CA SER A 113 13.09 9.83 -5.40
C SER A 113 14.16 8.82 -5.00
N GLY A 114 13.84 7.88 -4.10
CA GLY A 114 14.79 6.85 -3.67
C GLY A 114 15.19 5.88 -4.79
N LEU A 115 14.28 5.61 -5.73
CA LEU A 115 14.58 4.87 -6.95
C LEU A 115 15.48 5.67 -7.90
N ASP A 116 15.18 6.95 -8.11
CA ASP A 116 15.98 7.86 -8.95
C ASP A 116 17.42 8.00 -8.42
N GLU A 117 17.58 8.20 -7.11
CA GLU A 117 18.88 8.25 -6.43
C GLU A 117 19.69 6.95 -6.57
N ALA A 118 19.00 5.81 -6.70
CA ALA A 118 19.61 4.51 -6.96
C ALA A 118 19.88 4.25 -8.47
N GLY A 119 19.59 5.20 -9.35
CA GLY A 119 19.81 5.09 -10.79
C GLY A 119 18.65 4.46 -11.56
N PHE A 120 17.46 4.38 -10.96
CA PHE A 120 16.24 3.83 -11.55
C PHE A 120 15.16 4.91 -11.68
N PRO A 121 15.32 5.90 -12.57
CA PRO A 121 14.42 7.05 -12.67
C PRO A 121 13.01 6.64 -13.09
N ASP A 122 12.03 7.43 -12.62
CA ASP A 122 10.61 7.26 -12.94
C ASP A 122 10.32 7.38 -14.45
N ALA A 123 11.03 8.25 -15.15
CA ALA A 123 10.91 8.44 -16.59
C ALA A 123 12.31 8.42 -17.25
N PRO A 124 12.45 7.87 -18.46
CA PRO A 124 11.39 7.34 -19.33
C PRO A 124 10.98 5.88 -19.02
N THR A 125 11.59 5.22 -18.04
CA THR A 125 11.44 3.78 -17.81
C THR A 125 11.07 3.46 -16.36
N ARG A 126 9.84 3.78 -15.94
CA ARG A 126 9.31 3.32 -14.65
C ARG A 126 9.32 1.79 -14.60
N ILE A 127 10.01 1.22 -13.61
CA ILE A 127 10.13 -0.23 -13.43
C ILE A 127 9.38 -0.77 -12.22
N ILE A 128 9.06 0.08 -11.23
CA ILE A 128 8.27 -0.25 -10.05
C ILE A 128 7.22 0.86 -9.86
N GLU A 129 5.98 0.47 -9.58
CA GLU A 129 4.88 1.37 -9.21
C GLU A 129 4.59 1.24 -7.71
N THR A 130 4.22 2.35 -7.06
CA THR A 130 3.80 2.35 -5.66
C THR A 130 2.29 2.54 -5.58
N TYR A 131 1.55 1.43 -5.50
CA TYR A 131 0.12 1.49 -5.26
C TYR A 131 -0.17 1.83 -3.81
N ALA A 132 -1.35 2.41 -3.58
CA ALA A 132 -1.80 2.74 -2.23
C ALA A 132 -3.32 2.78 -2.15
N ASP A 133 -3.84 2.35 -1.02
CA ASP A 133 -5.24 2.49 -0.61
C ASP A 133 -5.32 3.36 0.64
N LEU A 134 -6.44 4.07 0.81
CA LEU A 134 -6.68 5.01 1.90
C LEU A 134 -8.07 4.82 2.50
N GLU A 135 -8.13 4.65 3.81
CA GLU A 135 -9.35 4.69 4.60
C GLU A 135 -9.23 5.81 5.64
N CYS A 136 -10.27 6.64 5.79
CA CYS A 136 -10.30 7.71 6.78
C CYS A 136 -11.62 7.67 7.54
N SER A 137 -11.55 7.87 8.87
CA SER A 137 -12.70 7.85 9.79
C SER A 137 -13.18 9.25 10.14
#